data_AF-A0A345BER5-F1
#
_entry.id   AF-A0A345BER5-F1
#
_cell.length_a   1.000
_cell.length_b   1.000
_cell.length_c   1.000
_cell.angle_alpha   90.00
_cell.angle_beta   90.00
_cell.angle_gamma   90.00
#
_symmetry.space_group_name_H-M   'P 1'
#
loop_
_entity.id
_entity.type
_entity.pdbx_description
1 polymer ?
#
loop_
_entity_poly.entity_id
_entity_poly.type
_entity_poly.pdbx_seq_one_letter_code
_entity_poly.pdbx_strand_id
1 'polypeptide(L)'
;MLKMPSGGSAKCFAACLFKNIGILDNMGKVTASGARQSAKQVFANDETSLNKVEGLVQECEKVNAENVEDGDKGCDRAALAFSCLTENGPKFGLDLKF
;
A
#
# COMPACT_ATOMS: atom_id res chain seq x y z
N MET A 1 10.80 -3.63 12.10
CA MET A 1 9.46 -3.04 11.94
C MET A 1 9.65 -1.56 11.67
N LEU A 2 9.57 -1.17 10.40
CA LEU A 2 9.65 0.25 10.02
C LEU A 2 8.32 0.89 10.38
N LYS A 3 8.33 1.96 11.19
CA LYS A 3 7.09 2.63 11.62
C LYS A 3 7.01 3.99 10.93
N MET A 4 5.86 4.26 10.35
CA MET A 4 5.54 5.57 9.79
C MET A 4 5.63 6.64 10.90
N PRO A 5 6.18 7.84 10.62
CA PRO A 5 6.13 8.95 11.54
C PRO A 5 4.69 9.26 11.98
N SER A 6 4.47 9.52 13.27
CA SER A 6 3.12 9.64 13.86
C SER A 6 2.36 10.93 13.53
N GLY A 7 2.98 11.89 12.84
CA GLY A 7 2.33 13.16 12.48
C GLY A 7 1.20 12.95 11.47
N GLY A 8 0.04 13.58 11.70
CA GLY A 8 -1.13 13.46 10.80
C GLY A 8 -0.81 13.82 9.35
N SER A 9 0.05 14.82 9.11
CA SER A 9 0.52 15.19 7.78
C SER A 9 1.31 14.07 7.07
N ALA A 10 2.09 13.27 7.81
CA ALA A 10 2.86 12.16 7.24
C ALA A 10 1.94 11.03 6.79
N LYS A 11 0.94 10.68 7.62
CA LYS A 11 -0.09 9.71 7.27
C LYS A 11 -0.86 10.10 6.01
N CYS A 12 -1.27 11.37 5.92
CA CYS A 12 -2.00 11.85 4.76
C CYS A 12 -1.12 12.00 3.51
N PHE A 13 0.17 12.31 3.67
CA PHE A 13 1.11 12.27 2.57
C PHE A 13 1.25 10.84 2.01
N ALA A 14 1.35 9.83 2.89
CA ALA A 14 1.38 8.44 2.47
C ALA A 14 0.07 8.04 1.75
N ALA A 15 -1.09 8.46 2.25
CA ALA A 15 -2.36 8.24 1.56
C ALA A 15 -2.41 8.89 0.17
N CYS A 16 -1.91 10.12 0.04
CA CYS A 16 -1.80 10.81 -1.24
C CYS A 16 -0.92 10.01 -2.23
N LEU A 17 0.27 9.59 -1.78
CA LEU A 17 1.17 8.77 -2.58
C LEU A 17 0.52 7.45 -2.99
N PHE A 18 -0.08 6.73 -2.04
CA PHE A 18 -0.72 5.43 -2.28
C PHE A 18 -1.91 5.51 -3.22
N LYS A 19 -2.69 6.60 -3.18
CA LYS A 19 -3.73 6.86 -4.17
C LYS A 19 -3.14 7.07 -5.56
N ASN A 20 -2.05 7.83 -5.67
CA ASN A 20 -1.39 8.10 -6.94
C ASN A 20 -0.79 6.84 -7.60
N ILE A 21 -0.28 5.90 -6.79
CA ILE A 21 0.27 4.63 -7.28
C ILE A 21 -0.72 3.46 -7.20
N GLY A 22 -1.99 3.75 -6.93
CA GLY A 22 -3.08 2.77 -6.96
C GLY A 22 -3.06 1.70 -5.87
N ILE A 23 -2.27 1.87 -4.80
CA ILE A 23 -2.36 1.02 -3.60
C ILE A 23 -3.65 1.33 -2.84
N LEU A 24 -4.04 2.60 -2.79
CA LEU A 24 -5.36 3.02 -2.30
C LEU A 24 -6.23 3.48 -3.46
N ASP A 25 -7.52 3.18 -3.40
CA ASP A 25 -8.53 3.73 -4.31
C ASP A 25 -9.04 5.11 -3.83
N ASN A 26 -9.99 5.68 -4.59
CA ASN A 26 -10.60 6.97 -4.27
C ASN A 26 -11.42 6.96 -2.97
N MET A 27 -11.85 5.78 -2.50
CA MET A 27 -12.52 5.58 -1.21
C MET A 27 -11.50 5.36 -0.07
N GLY A 28 -10.20 5.51 -0.36
CA GLY A 28 -9.14 5.32 0.62
C GLY A 28 -9.02 3.86 1.08
N LYS A 29 -9.44 2.89 0.26
CA LYS A 29 -9.33 1.45 0.51
C LYS A 29 -8.17 0.84 -0.27
N VAL A 30 -7.49 -0.13 0.33
CA VAL A 30 -6.43 -0.89 -0.32
C VAL A 30 -7.00 -1.71 -1.48
N THR A 31 -6.33 -1.68 -2.62
CA THR A 31 -6.70 -2.44 -3.82
C THR A 31 -5.46 -2.89 -4.60
N ALA A 32 -5.41 -4.17 -4.97
CA ALA A 32 -4.28 -4.71 -5.72
C ALA A 32 -4.25 -4.31 -7.20
N SER A 33 -5.42 -4.00 -7.79
CA SER A 33 -5.54 -3.75 -9.23
C SER A 33 -4.82 -2.47 -9.67
N GLY A 34 -4.95 -1.40 -8.89
CA GLY A 34 -4.24 -0.13 -9.14
C GLY A 34 -2.73 -0.30 -8.96
N ALA A 35 -2.31 -0.97 -7.89
CA ALA A 35 -0.90 -1.23 -7.62
C ALA A 35 -0.22 -2.03 -8.74
N ARG A 36 -0.90 -3.04 -9.30
CA ARG A 36 -0.39 -3.81 -10.45
C ARG A 36 -0.20 -2.92 -11.68
N GLN A 37 -1.09 -1.97 -11.94
CA GLN A 37 -0.94 -1.04 -13.06
C GLN A 37 0.30 -0.15 -12.92
N SER A 38 0.54 0.39 -11.73
CA SER A 38 1.76 1.16 -11.46
C SER A 38 3.01 0.28 -11.51
N ALA A 39 2.95 -0.96 -11.03
CA ALA A 39 4.07 -1.90 -11.08
C ALA A 39 4.52 -2.22 -12.51
N LYS A 40 3.63 -2.22 -13.50
CA LYS A 40 3.99 -2.39 -14.93
C LYS A 40 4.97 -1.35 -15.42
N GLN A 41 4.88 -0.12 -14.91
CA GLN A 41 5.79 0.98 -15.27
C GLN A 41 7.18 0.79 -14.67
N VAL A 42 7.27 0.13 -13.50
CA VAL A 42 8.54 -0.09 -12.79
C VAL A 42 9.26 -1.35 -13.28
N PHE A 43 8.51 -2.44 -13.48
CA PHE A 43 9.08 -3.76 -13.79
C PHE A 43 9.05 -4.12 -15.27
N ALA A 44 8.79 -3.16 -16.16
CA ALA A 44 8.76 -3.37 -17.62
C ALA A 44 7.91 -4.58 -18.07
N ASN A 45 6.78 -4.82 -17.37
CA ASN A 45 5.88 -5.97 -17.55
C ASN A 45 6.46 -7.36 -17.19
N ASP A 46 7.48 -7.44 -16.33
CA ASP A 46 7.90 -8.73 -15.76
C ASP A 46 6.80 -9.33 -14.87
N GLU A 47 6.10 -10.33 -15.39
CA GLU A 47 4.96 -10.97 -14.74
C GLU A 47 5.28 -11.54 -13.36
N THR A 48 6.51 -12.02 -13.14
CA THR A 48 6.94 -12.52 -11.83
C THR A 48 6.90 -11.40 -10.78
N SER A 49 7.47 -10.24 -11.11
CA SER A 49 7.47 -9.07 -10.22
C SER A 49 6.08 -8.46 -10.06
N LEU A 50 5.28 -8.43 -11.13
CA LEU A 50 3.88 -7.98 -11.05
C LEU A 50 3.05 -8.83 -10.09
N ASN A 51 3.17 -10.16 -10.18
CA ASN A 51 2.46 -11.08 -9.29
C ASN A 51 2.91 -10.95 -7.83
N LYS A 52 4.20 -10.67 -7.59
CA LYS A 52 4.70 -10.39 -6.23
C LYS A 52 4.11 -9.12 -5.64
N VAL A 53 4.05 -8.04 -6.42
CA VAL A 53 3.43 -6.77 -5.97
C VAL A 53 1.94 -6.95 -5.73
N GLU A 54 1.23 -7.56 -6.68
CA GLU A 54 -0.20 -7.81 -6.56
C GLU A 54 -0.50 -8.67 -5.33
N GLY A 55 0.20 -9.78 -5.15
CA GLY A 55 0.02 -10.67 -3.99
C GLY A 55 0.31 -9.97 -2.65
N LEU A 56 1.35 -9.13 -2.59
CA LEU A 56 1.66 -8.35 -1.39
C LEU A 56 0.53 -7.38 -1.05
N VAL A 57 -0.01 -6.67 -2.04
CA VAL A 57 -1.09 -5.71 -1.82
C VAL A 57 -2.39 -6.42 -1.45
N GLN A 58 -2.71 -7.56 -2.09
CA GLN A 58 -3.85 -8.41 -1.72
C GLN A 58 -3.77 -8.89 -0.26
N GLU A 59 -2.60 -9.35 0.20
CA GLU A 59 -2.39 -9.74 1.60
C GLU A 59 -2.69 -8.58 2.58
N CYS A 60 -2.51 -7.34 2.13
CA CYS A 60 -2.78 -6.14 2.91
C CYS A 60 -4.19 -5.58 2.76
N GLU A 61 -5.05 -6.13 1.90
CA GLU A 61 -6.45 -5.69 1.78
C GLU A 61 -7.25 -5.90 3.07
N LYS A 62 -6.79 -6.80 3.96
CA LYS A 62 -7.37 -7.00 5.30
C LYS A 62 -7.47 -5.72 6.13
N VAL A 63 -6.60 -4.73 5.90
CA VAL A 63 -6.66 -3.44 6.60
C VAL A 63 -7.89 -2.61 6.24
N ASN A 64 -8.63 -2.99 5.18
CA ASN A 64 -9.90 -2.36 4.83
C ASN A 64 -11.00 -2.62 5.87
N ALA A 65 -10.88 -3.69 6.66
CA ALA A 65 -11.82 -4.01 7.73
C ALA A 65 -11.53 -3.26 9.05
N GLU A 66 -10.39 -2.57 9.14
CA GLU A 66 -10.01 -1.80 10.33
C GLU A 66 -10.81 -0.51 10.42
N ASN A 67 -11.17 -0.15 11.66
CA ASN A 67 -11.79 1.13 11.96
C ASN A 67 -10.76 2.25 11.83
N VAL A 68 -11.12 3.32 11.11
CA VAL A 68 -10.28 4.52 10.94
C VAL A 68 -11.10 5.76 11.23
N GLU A 69 -10.44 6.82 11.71
CA GLU A 69 -11.14 8.05 12.11
C GLU A 69 -11.42 9.00 10.93
N ASP A 70 -10.70 8.82 9.81
CA ASP A 70 -10.67 9.78 8.71
C ASP A 70 -11.37 9.31 7.42
N GLY A 71 -12.05 8.15 7.49
CA GLY A 71 -12.90 7.62 6.43
C GLY A 71 -12.20 7.51 5.07
N ASP A 72 -12.78 8.18 4.07
CA ASP A 72 -12.31 8.13 2.68
C ASP A 72 -11.01 8.92 2.45
N LYS A 73 -10.58 9.77 3.41
CA LYS A 73 -9.25 10.40 3.35
C LYS A 73 -8.17 9.31 3.35
N GLY A 74 -8.35 8.27 4.17
CA GLY A 74 -7.54 7.06 4.18
C GLY A 74 -6.13 7.26 4.72
N CYS A 75 -5.84 8.36 5.42
CA CYS A 75 -4.54 8.62 6.07
C CYS A 75 -4.21 7.56 7.11
N ASP A 76 -5.15 7.21 7.99
CA ASP A 76 -4.93 6.15 8.98
C ASP A 76 -4.78 4.78 8.30
N ARG A 77 -5.62 4.52 7.28
CA ARG A 77 -5.51 3.27 6.51
C ARG A 77 -4.19 3.18 5.74
N ALA A 78 -3.64 4.29 5.26
CA ALA A 78 -2.32 4.31 4.64
C ALA A 78 -1.21 3.95 5.63
N ALA A 79 -1.31 4.37 6.89
CA ALA A 79 -0.35 3.98 7.92
C ALA A 79 -0.43 2.47 8.25
N LEU A 80 -1.65 1.91 8.31
CA LEU A 80 -1.87 0.48 8.47
C LEU A 80 -1.37 -0.32 7.26
N ALA A 81 -1.68 0.13 6.05
CA ALA A 81 -1.22 -0.47 4.81
C ALA A 81 0.31 -0.45 4.73
N PHE A 82 0.96 0.67 5.03
CA PHE A 82 2.42 0.77 5.06
C PHE A 82 3.07 -0.24 6.01
N SER A 83 2.51 -0.38 7.21
CA SER A 83 2.98 -1.36 8.20
C SER A 83 2.83 -2.78 7.65
N CYS A 84 1.66 -3.11 7.08
CA CYS A 84 1.42 -4.42 6.47
C CYS A 84 2.37 -4.72 5.30
N LEU A 85 2.58 -3.75 4.40
CA LEU A 85 3.44 -3.90 3.22
C LEU A 85 4.90 -4.14 3.63
N THR A 86 5.41 -3.37 4.60
CA THR A 86 6.79 -3.54 5.09
C THR A 86 6.99 -4.84 5.86
N GLU A 87 5.99 -5.30 6.61
CA GLU A 87 6.03 -6.56 7.34
C GLU A 87 5.95 -7.79 6.41
N ASN A 88 5.13 -7.73 5.36
CA ASN A 88 4.90 -8.86 4.46
C ASN A 88 5.79 -8.84 3.22
N GLY A 89 6.39 -7.70 2.85
CA GLY A 89 7.26 -7.57 1.68
C GLY A 89 8.30 -8.69 1.52
N PRO A 90 9.04 -9.06 2.58
CA PRO A 90 10.01 -10.17 2.51
C PRO A 90 9.40 -11.52 2.11
N LYS A 91 8.13 -11.80 2.47
CA LYS A 91 7.44 -13.05 2.07
C LYS A 91 7.23 -13.15 0.56
N PHE A 92 7.11 -11.99 -0.11
CA PHE A 92 6.98 -11.90 -1.56
C PHE A 92 8.32 -11.65 -2.27
N GLY A 93 9.43 -11.66 -1.53
CA GLY A 93 10.76 -11.35 -2.06
C GLY A 93 10.92 -9.88 -2.48
N LEU A 94 10.20 -8.97 -1.81
CA LEU A 94 10.28 -7.52 -2.00
C LEU A 94 10.94 -6.89 -0.77
N ASP A 95 12.16 -6.37 -0.94
CA ASP A 95 12.89 -5.65 0.11
C ASP A 95 12.57 -4.16 0.01
N LEU A 96 11.50 -3.75 0.71
CA LEU A 96 11.03 -2.36 0.72
C LEU A 96 11.89 -1.51 1.66
N LYS A 97 12.97 -0.95 1.13
CA LYS A 97 13.82 0.03 1.83
C LYS A 97 13.28 1.44 1.59
N PHE A 98 12.78 2.05 2.66
CA PHE A 98 12.32 3.43 2.70
C PHE A 98 13.30 4.29 3.51
#